data_AF-A0A2V8BCQ7-F1
#
_entry.id   AF-A0A2V8BCQ7-F1
#
_cell.length_a   1.000
_cell.length_b   1.000
_cell.length_c   1.000
_cell.angle_alpha   90.00
_cell.angle_beta   90.00
_cell.angle_gamma   90.00
#
_symmetry.space_group_name_H-M   'P 1'
#
loop_
_entity.id
_entity.type
_entity.pdbx_description
1 polymer ?
#
loop_
_entity_poly.entity_id
_entity_poly.type
_entity_poly.pdbx_seq_one_letter_code
_entity_poly.pdbx_strand_id
1 'polypeptide(L)'
;MDHPKPWLRYVDADELESPSFDFDHVTVESSSGEKLGEVDGFIVDNASGRPYYASVDAGGWFKSKLFLLPIGHTAFDRGRRRLVADVTRDHVNKFPGFNR
;
A
#
# COMPACT_ATOMS: atom_id res chain seq x y z
N MET A 1 -1.07 16.95 -22.26
CA MET A 1 0.26 16.31 -22.10
C MET A 1 0.08 15.19 -21.09
N ASP A 2 -0.30 14.01 -21.57
CA ASP A 2 -0.47 12.81 -20.75
C ASP A 2 0.92 12.20 -20.57
N HIS A 3 1.61 12.61 -19.51
CA HIS A 3 2.84 11.96 -19.10
C HIS A 3 2.42 10.91 -18.06
N PRO A 4 2.32 9.62 -18.42
CA PRO A 4 2.19 8.57 -17.41
C PRO A 4 3.41 8.68 -16.51
N LYS A 5 3.22 9.16 -15.28
CA LYS A 5 4.24 9.71 -14.36
C LYS A 5 5.55 8.88 -14.38
N PRO A 6 6.54 9.22 -15.23
CA PRO A 6 7.69 8.34 -15.48
C PRO A 6 8.69 8.34 -14.32
N TRP A 7 8.49 9.25 -13.36
CA TRP A 7 9.26 9.35 -12.14
C TRP A 7 8.74 8.43 -11.03
N LEU A 8 7.63 7.72 -11.21
CA LEU A 8 7.18 6.75 -10.22
C LEU A 8 7.83 5.39 -10.46
N ARG A 9 8.28 4.74 -9.39
CA ARG A 9 8.77 3.37 -9.42
C ARG A 9 8.16 2.55 -8.28
N TYR A 10 8.02 1.25 -8.52
CA TYR A 10 7.71 0.30 -7.46
C TYR A 10 8.97 0.02 -6.64
N VAL A 11 8.81 -0.10 -5.33
CA VAL A 11 9.83 -0.59 -4.40
C VAL A 11 9.18 -1.66 -3.53
N ASP A 12 9.79 -2.84 -3.49
CA ASP A 12 9.28 -3.96 -2.72
C ASP A 12 9.44 -3.71 -1.21
N ALA A 13 8.47 -4.15 -0.41
CA ALA A 13 8.53 -3.95 1.04
C ALA A 13 9.71 -4.70 1.67
N ASP A 14 10.08 -5.85 1.12
CA ASP A 14 11.20 -6.68 1.61
C ASP A 14 12.57 -6.04 1.33
N GLU A 15 12.66 -5.22 0.27
CA GLU A 15 13.89 -4.50 -0.07
C GLU A 15 14.07 -3.20 0.74
N LEU A 16 13.03 -2.76 1.46
CA LEU A 16 13.08 -1.57 2.32
C LEU A 16 13.71 -1.92 3.67
N GLU A 17 15.00 -2.20 3.67
CA GLU A 17 15.80 -2.26 4.92
C GLU A 17 15.98 -0.84 5.48
N SER A 18 15.01 -0.38 6.27
CA SER A 18 15.17 0.83 7.06
C SER A 18 15.63 0.48 8.48
N PRO A 19 16.68 1.11 9.02
CA PRO A 19 17.12 0.89 10.40
C PRO A 19 16.04 1.28 11.44
N SER A 20 14.96 1.94 11.00
CA SER A 20 13.87 2.42 11.85
C SER A 20 12.59 1.59 11.74
N PHE A 21 12.43 0.79 10.67
CA PHE A 21 11.17 0.10 10.44
C PHE A 21 11.30 -1.05 9.44
N ASP A 22 10.77 -2.21 9.83
CA ASP A 22 10.66 -3.40 8.99
C ASP A 22 9.24 -3.45 8.40
N PHE A 23 9.15 -3.16 7.10
CA PHE A 23 7.90 -3.15 6.34
C PHE A 23 7.41 -4.54 5.95
N ASP A 24 8.22 -5.57 6.20
CA ASP A 24 7.81 -6.95 6.01
C ASP A 24 6.65 -7.28 6.97
N HIS A 25 5.64 -7.99 6.45
CA HIS A 25 4.41 -8.41 7.15
C HIS A 25 3.57 -7.28 7.78
N VAL A 26 3.68 -6.03 7.31
CA VAL A 26 2.80 -4.94 7.78
C VAL A 26 1.35 -5.21 7.36
N THR A 27 0.48 -5.41 8.34
CA THR A 27 -0.96 -5.63 8.09
C THR A 27 -1.64 -4.30 7.71
N VAL A 28 -2.54 -4.35 6.72
CA VAL A 28 -3.39 -3.25 6.32
C VAL A 28 -4.81 -3.49 6.84
N GLU A 29 -5.36 -2.53 7.58
CA GLU A 29 -6.71 -2.60 8.17
C GLU A 29 -7.53 -1.38 7.76
N SER A 30 -8.85 -1.54 7.65
CA SER A 30 -9.77 -0.41 7.58
C SER A 30 -9.81 0.36 8.91
N SER A 31 -10.43 1.53 8.90
CA SER A 31 -10.75 2.28 10.13
C SER A 31 -11.66 1.53 11.11
N SER A 32 -12.39 0.51 10.65
CA SER A 32 -13.19 -0.39 11.50
C SER A 32 -12.41 -1.62 12.02
N GLY A 33 -11.14 -1.77 11.67
CA GLY A 33 -10.30 -2.91 12.02
C GLY A 33 -10.48 -4.15 11.13
N GLU A 34 -11.17 -4.01 9.99
CA GLU A 34 -11.29 -5.09 9.01
C GLU A 34 -9.96 -5.25 8.25
N LYS A 35 -9.36 -6.45 8.26
CA LYS A 35 -8.13 -6.71 7.50
C LYS A 35 -8.37 -6.58 5.99
N LEU A 36 -7.65 -5.66 5.36
CA LEU A 36 -7.66 -5.45 3.92
C LEU A 36 -6.53 -6.21 3.21
N GLY A 37 -5.45 -6.53 3.91
CA GLY A 37 -4.34 -7.27 3.32
C GLY A 37 -3.04 -7.04 4.06
N GLU A 38 -1.94 -7.16 3.33
CA GLU A 38 -0.58 -6.90 3.80
C GLU A 38 0.13 -5.97 2.81
N VAL A 39 1.05 -5.15 3.31
CA VAL A 39 1.84 -4.27 2.45
C VAL A 39 2.77 -5.12 1.62
N ASP A 40 2.64 -4.95 0.31
CA ASP A 40 3.42 -5.64 -0.73
C ASP A 40 4.64 -4.80 -1.12
N GLY A 41 4.45 -3.48 -1.14
CA GLY A 41 5.47 -2.50 -1.49
C GLY A 41 4.88 -1.10 -1.62
N PHE A 42 5.65 -0.19 -2.19
CA PHE A 42 5.25 1.20 -2.36
C PHE A 42 5.53 1.70 -3.77
N ILE A 43 4.63 2.54 -4.28
CA ILE A 43 4.89 3.36 -5.45
C ILE A 43 5.48 4.67 -4.96
N VAL A 44 6.75 4.90 -5.26
CA VAL A 44 7.51 6.04 -4.78
C VAL A 44 7.95 6.94 -5.93
N ASP A 45 8.12 8.22 -5.64
CA ASP A 45 8.82 9.13 -6.53
C ASP A 45 10.32 8.85 -6.52
N ASN A 46 10.88 8.63 -7.71
CA ASN A 46 12.26 8.22 -7.92
C ASN A 46 13.27 9.31 -7.51
N ALA A 47 12.88 10.59 -7.53
CA ALA A 47 13.77 11.70 -7.19
C ALA A 47 13.86 11.93 -5.68
N SER A 48 12.72 11.85 -4.98
CA SER A 48 12.60 12.20 -3.56
C SER A 48 12.45 11.00 -2.63
N GLY A 49 12.16 9.81 -3.16
CA GLY A 49 11.82 8.62 -2.40
C GLY A 49 10.45 8.70 -1.70
N ARG A 50 9.65 9.74 -1.94
CA ARG A 50 8.37 9.92 -1.28
C ARG A 50 7.34 8.89 -1.77
N PRO A 51 6.69 8.12 -0.88
CA PRO A 51 5.67 7.18 -1.29
C PRO A 51 4.35 7.91 -1.62
N TYR A 52 3.75 7.54 -2.75
CA TYR A 52 2.44 8.03 -3.20
C TYR A 52 1.35 7.00 -2.90
N TYR A 53 1.67 5.71 -3.12
CA TYR A 53 0.75 4.60 -2.89
C TYR A 53 1.44 3.47 -2.13
N ALA A 54 0.68 2.79 -1.28
CA ALA A 54 1.01 1.43 -0.84
C ALA A 54 0.37 0.43 -1.81
N SER A 55 1.16 -0.53 -2.28
CA SER A 55 0.67 -1.76 -2.90
C SER A 55 0.26 -2.71 -1.77
N VAL A 56 -0.94 -3.28 -1.88
CA VAL A 56 -1.49 -4.16 -0.84
C VAL A 56 -1.85 -5.49 -1.46
N ASP A 57 -1.27 -6.57 -0.94
CA ASP A 57 -1.68 -7.94 -1.25
C ASP A 57 -2.97 -8.27 -0.49
N ALA A 58 -4.05 -8.44 -1.25
CA ALA A 58 -5.37 -8.79 -0.73
C ALA A 58 -5.48 -10.27 -0.34
N GLY A 59 -4.49 -11.09 -0.70
CA GLY A 59 -4.53 -12.54 -0.61
C GLY A 59 -5.53 -13.12 -1.61
N GLY A 60 -6.79 -13.28 -1.20
CA GLY A 60 -7.81 -13.96 -2.01
C GLY A 60 -9.22 -13.40 -1.93
N TRP A 61 -9.47 -12.30 -1.19
CA TRP A 61 -10.81 -11.74 -1.08
C TRP A 61 -11.13 -10.70 -2.16
N PHE A 62 -10.10 -10.09 -2.76
CA PHE A 62 -10.24 -9.08 -3.82
C PHE A 62 -10.13 -9.74 -5.21
N LYS A 63 -10.73 -9.11 -6.23
CA LYS A 63 -10.75 -9.59 -7.62
C LYS A 63 -9.36 -9.68 -8.30
N SER A 64 -8.33 -9.16 -7.66
CA SER A 64 -6.94 -9.18 -8.11
C SER A 64 -6.03 -9.42 -6.90
N LYS A 65 -4.79 -9.82 -7.14
CA LYS A 65 -3.83 -10.04 -6.04
C LYS A 65 -3.53 -8.72 -5.32
N LEU A 66 -3.25 -7.67 -6.09
CA LEU A 66 -2.83 -6.37 -5.56
C LEU A 66 -3.85 -5.28 -5.85
N PHE A 67 -3.91 -4.29 -4.97
CA PHE A 67 -4.54 -2.99 -5.20
C PHE A 67 -3.70 -1.86 -4.59
N LEU A 68 -3.96 -0.62 -5.02
CA LEU A 68 -3.25 0.55 -4.52
C LEU A 68 -4.07 1.34 -3.50
N LEU A 69 -3.42 1.73 -2.40
CA LEU A 69 -3.95 2.69 -1.42
C LEU A 69 -3.17 4.00 -1.47
N PRO A 70 -3.82 5.16 -1.63
CA PRO A 70 -3.15 6.45 -1.53
C PRO A 70 -2.62 6.67 -0.11
N ILE A 71 -1.33 6.99 0.04
CA ILE A 71 -0.72 7.23 1.35
C ILE A 71 -1.38 8.39 2.10
N GLY A 72 -1.93 9.38 1.37
CA GLY A 72 -2.67 10.48 1.98
C GLY A 72 -3.97 10.07 2.71
N HIS A 73 -4.45 8.84 2.50
CA HIS A 73 -5.62 8.26 3.15
C HIS A 73 -5.26 7.10 4.09
N THR A 74 -3.98 6.99 4.46
CA THR A 74 -3.51 5.97 5.40
C THR A 74 -2.79 6.60 6.57
N ALA A 75 -2.92 5.96 7.72
CA ALA A 75 -2.22 6.31 8.94
C ALA A 75 -1.37 5.12 9.37
N PHE A 76 -0.11 5.39 9.70
CA PHE A 76 0.81 4.34 10.11
C PHE A 76 0.90 4.22 11.63
N ASP A 77 0.46 3.09 12.16
CA ASP A 77 0.54 2.77 13.58
C ASP A 77 1.82 1.96 13.84
N ARG A 78 2.89 2.69 14.17
CA ARG A 78 4.21 2.10 14.44
C ARG A 78 4.21 1.14 15.63
N GLY A 79 3.38 1.40 16.64
CA GLY A 79 3.32 0.58 17.86
C GLY A 79 2.74 -0.81 17.59
N ARG A 80 1.88 -0.93 16.57
CA ARG A 80 1.21 -2.18 16.20
C ARG A 80 1.61 -2.72 14.82
N ARG A 81 2.62 -2.11 14.18
CA ARG A 81 3.12 -2.47 12.83
C ARG A 81 2.00 -2.66 11.81
N ARG A 82 1.09 -1.67 11.73
CA ARG A 82 -0.06 -1.73 10.82
C ARG A 82 -0.32 -0.41 10.12
N LEU A 83 -0.84 -0.52 8.91
CA LEU A 83 -1.33 0.60 8.12
C LEU A 83 -2.86 0.65 8.21
N VAL A 84 -3.39 1.72 8.78
CA VAL A 84 -4.84 1.93 8.87
C VAL A 84 -5.29 2.79 7.70
N ALA A 85 -6.22 2.30 6.89
CA ALA A 85 -6.76 2.98 5.74
C ALA A 85 -8.19 3.46 6.02
N ASP A 86 -8.51 4.69 5.63
CA ASP A 86 -9.87 5.23 5.74
C ASP A 86 -10.77 4.75 4.59
N VAL A 87 -10.89 3.43 4.45
CA VAL A 87 -11.66 2.76 3.40
C VAL A 87 -12.16 1.39 3.89
N THR A 88 -13.36 0.99 3.46
CA THR A 88 -13.93 -0.33 3.77
C THR A 88 -13.60 -1.35 2.69
N ARG A 89 -13.67 -2.65 3.01
CA ARG A 89 -13.47 -3.72 2.04
C ARG A 89 -14.42 -3.63 0.82
N ASP A 90 -15.69 -3.28 1.04
CA ASP A 90 -16.67 -3.07 -0.06
C ASP A 90 -16.23 -1.95 -1.02
N HIS A 91 -15.67 -0.88 -0.47
CA HIS A 91 -15.19 0.22 -1.30
C HIS A 91 -13.94 -0.19 -2.09
N VAL A 92 -13.01 -0.93 -1.47
CA VAL A 92 -11.84 -1.47 -2.17
C VAL A 92 -12.24 -2.42 -3.30
N ASN A 93 -13.31 -3.20 -3.18
CA ASN A 93 -13.80 -4.06 -4.28
C ASN A 93 -14.08 -3.30 -5.60
N LYS A 94 -14.32 -1.98 -5.52
CA LYS A 94 -14.57 -1.10 -6.67
C LYS A 94 -13.27 -0.59 -7.29
N PHE A 95 -12.13 -0.73 -6.63
CA PHE A 95 -10.84 -0.26 -7.13
C PHE A 95 -10.38 -1.10 -8.33
N PRO A 96 -9.53 -0.56 -9.21
CA PRO A 96 -8.81 -1.38 -10.19
C PRO A 96 -7.82 -2.31 -9.47
N GLY A 97 -7.59 -3.48 -10.07
CA GLY A 97 -6.44 -4.31 -9.69
C GLY A 97 -5.13 -3.65 -10.10
N PHE A 98 -4.07 -3.96 -9.37
CA PHE A 98 -2.72 -3.50 -9.67
C PHE A 98 -1.84 -4.70 -10.09
N ASN A 99 -0.97 -4.46 -11.08
CA ASN A 99 0.08 -5.38 -11.48
C ASN A 99 1.39 -4.59 -11.43
N ARG A 100 2.43 -5.19 -10.82
CA ARG A 100 3.76 -4.60 -10.68
C ARG A 100 4.46 -4.45 -12.03
#